data_AF-A0A9R1X8U3-F1
#
_entry.id   AF-A0A9R1X8U3-F1
#
_cell.length_a   1.000
_cell.length_b   1.000
_cell.length_c   1.000
_cell.angle_alpha   90.00
_cell.angle_beta   90.00
_cell.angle_gamma   90.00
#
_symmetry.space_group_name_H-M   'P 1'
#
loop_
_entity.id
_entity.type
_entity.pdbx_description
1 polymer ?
#
loop_
_entity_poly.entity_id
_entity_poly.type
_entity_poly.pdbx_seq_one_letter_code
_entity_poly.pdbx_strand_id
1 'polypeptide(L)'
;MGHRGEDIGRTLLTCLEEWGINNVMTITIDNSISNNKEIKFLMKKLPNLYDRGKQLHVRCMTHILNLIVNDGFDEHQSSIKCMQKAVRYIRNSTHWIQRFKECMKELNVESKKFLCNDSSTQWNSTYELLKNAEELAKVFGKFEVKVRYRPLNMRY
;
A
#
# COMPACT_ATOMS: atom_id res chain seq x y z
N MET A 1 -5.47 -16.55 -22.77
CA MET A 1 -4.53 -15.43 -23.01
C MET A 1 -5.31 -14.13 -22.85
N GLY A 2 -4.94 -13.28 -21.87
CA GLY A 2 -5.87 -12.32 -21.25
C GLY A 2 -6.26 -11.09 -22.07
N HIS A 3 -7.58 -10.87 -22.20
CA HIS A 3 -8.28 -9.72 -22.78
C HIS A 3 -8.26 -8.46 -21.90
N ARG A 4 -8.00 -8.62 -20.59
CA ARG A 4 -8.11 -7.55 -19.57
C ARG A 4 -7.40 -6.24 -19.91
N GLY A 5 -6.21 -6.29 -20.54
CA GLY A 5 -5.48 -5.06 -20.91
C GLY A 5 -6.04 -4.35 -22.14
N GLU A 6 -6.61 -5.09 -23.09
CA GLU A 6 -7.31 -4.49 -24.23
C GLU A 6 -8.66 -3.92 -23.82
N ASP A 7 -9.34 -4.57 -22.88
CA ASP A 7 -10.62 -4.09 -22.34
C ASP A 7 -10.46 -2.72 -21.67
N ILE A 8 -9.41 -2.54 -20.85
CA ILE A 8 -9.08 -1.23 -20.26
C ILE A 8 -8.77 -0.20 -21.36
N GLY A 9 -8.00 -0.58 -22.38
CA GLY A 9 -7.68 0.30 -23.50
C GLY A 9 -8.92 0.73 -24.30
N ARG A 10 -9.91 -0.15 -24.46
CA ARG A 10 -11.20 0.19 -25.08
C ARG A 10 -11.98 1.19 -24.23
N THR A 11 -12.09 0.93 -22.93
CA THR A 11 -12.76 1.86 -22.00
C THR A 11 -12.10 3.24 -22.04
N LEU A 12 -10.77 3.31 -22.02
CA LEU A 12 -10.06 4.58 -22.10
C LEU A 12 -10.32 5.29 -23.44
N LEU A 13 -10.31 4.56 -24.55
CA LEU A 13 -10.62 5.12 -25.87
C LEU A 13 -12.04 5.72 -25.90
N THR A 14 -13.04 5.00 -25.39
CA THR A 14 -14.42 5.51 -25.29
C THR A 14 -14.49 6.78 -24.45
N CYS A 15 -13.79 6.84 -23.31
CA CYS A 15 -13.75 8.07 -22.50
C CYS A 15 -13.12 9.25 -23.26
N LEU A 16 -12.05 9.02 -24.02
CA LEU A 16 -11.41 10.07 -24.82
C LEU A 16 -12.35 10.59 -25.92
N GLU A 17 -13.08 9.69 -26.58
CA GLU A 17 -14.09 10.03 -27.59
C GLU A 17 -15.24 10.85 -26.97
N GLU A 18 -15.78 10.40 -25.84
CA GLU A 18 -16.84 11.09 -25.09
C GLU A 18 -16.41 12.49 -24.62
N TRP A 19 -15.13 12.65 -24.26
CA TRP A 19 -14.57 13.95 -23.84
C TRP A 19 -14.11 14.82 -25.03
N GLY A 20 -14.19 14.33 -26.26
CA GLY A 20 -13.73 15.06 -27.46
C GLY A 20 -12.21 15.24 -27.52
N ILE A 21 -11.44 14.39 -26.82
CA ILE A 21 -9.98 14.46 -26.75
C ILE A 21 -9.38 13.62 -27.86
N ASN A 22 -8.99 14.29 -28.95
CA ASN A 22 -8.44 13.63 -30.15
C ASN A 22 -6.91 13.59 -30.20
N ASN A 23 -6.24 14.39 -29.36
CA ASN A 23 -4.78 14.54 -29.34
C ASN A 23 -4.23 14.16 -27.97
N VAL A 24 -3.72 12.93 -27.85
CA VAL A 24 -3.11 12.43 -26.61
C VAL A 24 -1.59 12.37 -26.80
N MET A 25 -0.87 13.16 -26.00
CA MET A 25 0.60 13.17 -26.02
C MET A 25 1.18 12.04 -25.15
N THR A 26 0.69 11.93 -23.91
CA THR A 26 1.20 11.00 -22.90
C THR A 26 0.06 10.45 -22.06
N ILE A 27 0.18 9.22 -21.60
CA ILE A 27 -0.70 8.53 -20.65
C ILE A 27 0.16 8.00 -19.52
N THR A 28 -0.21 8.34 -18.29
CA THR A 28 0.50 7.90 -17.08
C THR A 28 -0.24 6.75 -16.43
N ILE A 29 0.38 5.56 -16.38
CA ILE A 29 -0.21 4.35 -15.78
C ILE A 29 0.77 3.77 -14.74
N ASP A 30 0.30 2.93 -13.83
CA ASP A 30 1.15 2.22 -12.86
C ASP A 30 2.18 1.32 -13.57
N ASN A 31 3.27 0.96 -12.87
CA ASN A 31 4.38 0.20 -13.45
C ASN A 31 4.07 -1.30 -13.49
N SER A 32 3.03 -1.69 -14.24
CA SER A 32 2.62 -3.08 -14.40
C SER A 32 2.85 -3.57 -15.83
N ILE A 33 3.37 -4.80 -15.96
CA ILE A 33 3.57 -5.47 -17.26
C ILE A 33 2.23 -5.65 -18.00
N SER A 34 1.10 -5.75 -17.27
CA SER A 34 -0.24 -5.87 -17.87
C SER A 34 -0.60 -4.68 -18.77
N ASN A 35 -0.06 -3.49 -18.46
CA ASN A 35 -0.41 -2.23 -19.12
C ASN A 35 0.25 -2.11 -20.50
N ASN A 36 1.26 -2.94 -20.79
CA ASN A 36 1.88 -2.98 -22.10
C ASN A 36 0.89 -3.36 -23.22
N LYS A 37 -0.13 -4.18 -22.92
CA LYS A 37 -1.16 -4.54 -23.91
C LYS A 37 -2.12 -3.37 -24.17
N GLU A 38 -2.50 -2.67 -23.12
CA GLU A 38 -3.35 -1.48 -23.18
C GLU A 38 -2.69 -0.38 -24.03
N ILE A 39 -1.43 -0.03 -23.73
CA ILE A 39 -0.68 0.97 -24.49
C ILE A 39 -0.55 0.55 -25.95
N LYS A 40 -0.23 -0.72 -26.24
CA LYS A 40 -0.15 -1.22 -27.63
C LYS A 40 -1.49 -1.14 -28.35
N PHE A 41 -2.61 -1.35 -27.66
CA PHE A 41 -3.94 -1.19 -28.22
C PHE A 41 -4.22 0.29 -28.56
N LEU A 42 -3.95 1.20 -27.61
CA LEU A 42 -4.15 2.64 -27.78
C LEU A 42 -3.28 3.22 -28.89
N MET A 43 -2.02 2.80 -29.00
CA MET A 43 -1.13 3.18 -30.11
C MET A 43 -1.68 2.79 -31.49
N LYS A 44 -2.54 1.78 -31.58
CA LYS A 44 -3.16 1.37 -32.85
C LYS A 44 -4.47 2.10 -33.15
N LYS A 45 -5.10 2.69 -32.13
CA LYS A 45 -6.47 3.20 -32.20
C LYS A 45 -6.56 4.72 -32.09
N LEU A 46 -5.62 5.37 -31.43
CA LEU A 46 -5.57 6.81 -31.35
C LEU A 46 -5.29 7.42 -32.74
N PRO A 47 -6.06 8.42 -33.16
CA PRO A 47 -5.96 8.98 -34.51
C PRO A 47 -4.66 9.77 -34.72
N ASN A 48 -4.19 10.46 -33.66
CA ASN A 48 -3.00 11.29 -33.71
C ASN A 48 -2.02 10.90 -32.59
N LEU A 49 -0.84 10.45 -32.97
CA LEU A 49 0.23 10.10 -32.03
C LEU A 49 1.41 11.05 -32.17
N TYR A 50 1.69 11.79 -31.09
CA TYR A 50 2.90 12.60 -30.99
C TYR A 50 4.15 11.71 -31.03
N ASP A 51 5.17 12.13 -31.81
CA ASP A 51 6.43 11.39 -32.02
C ASP A 51 6.23 9.87 -32.27
N ARG A 52 5.22 9.52 -33.09
CA ARG A 52 4.85 8.13 -33.41
C ARG A 52 4.53 7.28 -32.15
N GLY A 53 4.08 7.91 -31.08
CA GLY A 53 3.66 7.27 -29.83
C GLY A 53 4.82 6.89 -28.90
N LYS A 54 6.06 7.30 -29.18
CA LYS A 54 7.22 6.99 -28.31
C LYS A 54 7.06 7.50 -26.88
N GLN A 55 6.38 8.64 -26.72
CA GLN A 55 6.13 9.27 -25.42
C GLN A 55 4.75 8.91 -24.84
N LEU A 56 3.97 8.06 -25.51
CA LEU A 56 2.59 7.80 -25.11
C LEU A 56 2.49 7.15 -23.73
N HIS A 57 3.50 6.41 -23.29
CA HIS A 57 3.50 5.76 -21.99
C HIS A 57 4.54 6.38 -21.06
N VAL A 58 4.05 6.97 -19.98
CA VAL A 58 4.85 7.43 -18.85
C VAL A 58 4.51 6.55 -17.65
N ARG A 59 5.52 6.06 -16.93
CA ARG A 59 5.29 5.30 -15.70
C ARG A 59 4.94 6.24 -14.56
N CYS A 60 3.99 5.85 -13.72
CA CYS A 60 3.61 6.61 -12.54
C CYS A 60 4.78 6.72 -11.54
N MET A 61 5.26 7.94 -11.29
CA MET A 61 6.35 8.21 -10.34
C MET A 61 6.01 7.73 -8.93
N THR A 62 4.77 7.94 -8.47
CA THR A 62 4.31 7.48 -7.15
C THR A 62 4.46 5.97 -6.99
N HIS A 63 4.22 5.20 -8.06
CA HIS A 63 4.40 3.76 -8.04
C HIS A 63 5.88 3.37 -8.03
N ILE A 64 6.73 4.07 -8.80
CA ILE A 64 8.18 3.85 -8.76
C ILE A 64 8.73 4.10 -7.35
N LEU A 65 8.33 5.20 -6.70
CA LEU A 65 8.70 5.49 -5.32
C LEU A 65 8.25 4.37 -4.37
N ASN A 66 7.03 3.86 -4.54
CA ASN A 66 6.55 2.73 -3.74
C ASN A 66 7.41 1.48 -3.93
N LEU A 67 7.90 1.19 -5.15
CA LEU A 67 8.81 0.07 -5.38
C LEU A 67 10.15 0.28 -4.70
N ILE A 68 10.76 1.46 -4.84
CA ILE A 68 12.06 1.79 -4.22
C ILE A 68 11.98 1.69 -2.69
N VAL A 69 10.94 2.25 -2.08
CA VAL A 69 10.78 2.23 -0.62
C VAL A 69 10.51 0.82 -0.12
N ASN A 70 9.68 0.03 -0.83
CA ASN A 70 9.42 -1.35 -0.43
C ASN A 70 10.67 -2.24 -0.56
N ASP A 71 11.50 -2.02 -1.60
CA ASP A 71 12.80 -2.69 -1.74
C ASP A 71 13.71 -2.36 -0.54
N GLY A 72 13.77 -1.09 -0.12
CA GLY A 72 14.48 -0.71 1.10
C GLY A 72 13.89 -1.29 2.39
N PHE A 73 12.58 -1.58 2.42
CA PHE A 73 11.93 -2.24 3.56
C PHE A 73 12.19 -3.75 3.62
N ASP A 74 12.60 -4.39 2.53
CA ASP A 74 12.76 -5.85 2.48
C ASP A 74 13.82 -6.35 3.48
N GLU A 75 14.88 -5.56 3.75
CA GLU A 75 15.88 -5.86 4.77
C GLU A 75 15.30 -5.92 6.21
N HIS A 76 14.23 -5.18 6.47
CA HIS A 76 13.60 -5.06 7.79
C HIS A 76 12.19 -5.66 7.84
N GLN A 77 11.83 -6.44 6.83
CA GLN A 77 10.46 -6.90 6.62
C GLN A 77 9.92 -7.76 7.77
N SER A 78 10.79 -8.49 8.48
CA SER A 78 10.43 -9.26 9.67
C SER A 78 9.96 -8.36 10.82
N SER A 79 10.70 -7.29 11.12
CA SER A 79 10.37 -6.29 12.14
C SER A 79 9.10 -5.53 11.79
N ILE A 80 8.95 -5.11 10.53
CA ILE A 80 7.75 -4.43 10.04
C ILE A 80 6.52 -5.33 10.22
N LYS A 81 6.60 -6.59 9.78
CA LYS A 81 5.51 -7.56 9.96
C LYS A 81 5.20 -7.86 11.43
N CYS A 82 6.20 -7.87 12.30
CA CYS A 82 5.99 -7.99 13.74
C CYS A 82 5.16 -6.82 14.26
N MET A 83 5.52 -5.60 13.86
CA MET A 83 4.83 -4.40 14.29
C MET A 83 3.39 -4.34 13.78
N GLN A 84 3.19 -4.66 12.50
CA GLN A 84 1.86 -4.82 11.89
C GLN A 84 0.98 -5.80 12.67
N LYS A 85 1.53 -6.96 13.05
CA LYS A 85 0.79 -7.98 13.82
C LYS A 85 0.44 -7.50 15.22
N ALA A 86 1.37 -6.85 15.93
CA ALA A 86 1.12 -6.31 17.26
C ALA A 86 0.05 -5.21 17.23
N VAL A 87 0.12 -4.27 16.28
CA VAL A 87 -0.91 -3.23 16.10
C VAL A 87 -2.25 -3.85 15.74
N ARG A 88 -2.29 -4.81 14.81
CA ARG A 88 -3.52 -5.54 14.47
C ARG A 88 -4.10 -6.29 15.66
N TYR A 89 -3.26 -6.92 16.48
CA TYR A 89 -3.70 -7.63 17.68
C TYR A 89 -4.40 -6.69 18.66
N ILE A 90 -3.80 -5.52 18.92
CA ILE A 90 -4.40 -4.52 19.81
C ILE A 90 -5.70 -3.96 19.19
N ARG A 91 -5.71 -3.65 17.89
CA ARG A 91 -6.89 -3.15 17.16
C ARG A 91 -8.09 -4.08 17.21
N ASN A 92 -7.87 -5.38 17.21
CA ASN A 92 -8.93 -6.37 17.09
C ASN A 92 -9.80 -6.52 18.35
N SER A 93 -9.47 -5.87 19.47
CA SER A 93 -10.25 -5.95 20.69
C SER A 93 -10.31 -4.60 21.40
N THR A 94 -11.53 -4.13 21.67
CA THR A 94 -11.78 -2.92 22.48
C THR A 94 -11.10 -3.01 23.85
N HIS A 95 -11.04 -4.20 24.44
CA HIS A 95 -10.33 -4.45 25.70
C HIS A 95 -8.82 -4.16 25.56
N TRP A 96 -8.18 -4.67 24.50
CA TRP A 96 -6.75 -4.43 24.29
C TRP A 96 -6.43 -2.97 23.95
N ILE A 97 -7.29 -2.30 23.19
CA ILE A 97 -7.18 -0.86 22.94
C ILE A 97 -7.23 -0.10 24.27
N GLN A 98 -8.19 -0.43 25.14
CA GLN A 98 -8.35 0.24 26.43
C GLN A 98 -7.14 0.01 27.33
N ARG A 99 -6.66 -1.23 27.44
CA ARG A 99 -5.45 -1.55 28.21
C ARG A 99 -4.22 -0.81 27.69
N PHE A 100 -4.08 -0.69 26.37
CA PHE A 100 -2.96 0.06 25.78
C PHE A 100 -3.05 1.56 26.11
N LYS A 101 -4.26 2.15 26.06
CA LYS A 101 -4.50 3.54 26.49
C LYS A 101 -4.20 3.77 27.97
N GLU A 102 -4.45 2.80 28.83
CA GLU A 102 -4.04 2.87 30.24
C GLU A 102 -2.51 2.90 30.37
N CYS A 103 -1.79 2.04 29.64
CA CYS A 103 -0.33 2.09 29.60
C CYS A 103 0.19 3.45 29.12
N MET A 104 -0.47 4.09 28.14
CA MET A 104 -0.14 5.45 27.70
C MET A 104 -0.30 6.46 28.84
N LYS A 105 -1.43 6.42 29.56
CA LYS A 105 -1.69 7.30 30.71
C LYS A 105 -0.68 7.11 31.83
N GLU A 106 -0.39 5.86 32.18
CA GLU A 106 0.59 5.54 33.24
C GLU A 106 2.02 6.00 32.89
N LEU A 107 2.33 6.19 31.60
CA LEU A 107 3.61 6.69 31.12
C LEU A 107 3.59 8.18 30.75
N ASN A 108 2.47 8.87 30.98
CA ASN A 108 2.24 10.26 30.57
C ASN A 108 2.52 10.52 29.07
N VAL A 109 2.19 9.56 28.20
CA VAL A 109 2.32 9.69 26.75
C VAL A 109 0.98 10.12 26.16
N GLU A 110 0.90 11.35 25.66
CA GLU A 110 -0.25 11.84 24.92
C GLU A 110 0.01 11.75 23.42
N SER A 111 -0.64 10.80 22.74
CA SER A 111 -0.65 10.77 21.27
C SER A 111 -2.04 10.39 20.76
N LYS A 112 -2.50 11.12 19.73
CA LYS A 112 -3.72 10.81 18.98
C LYS A 112 -3.45 9.90 17.79
N LYS A 113 -2.18 9.71 17.42
CA LYS A 113 -1.75 8.95 16.25
C LYS A 113 -1.52 7.50 16.66
N PHE A 114 -2.59 6.73 16.72
CA PHE A 114 -2.54 5.32 17.10
C PHE A 114 -3.43 4.51 16.16
N LEU A 115 -2.97 3.30 15.83
CA LEU A 115 -3.74 2.27 15.12
C LEU A 115 -4.02 2.57 13.63
N CYS A 116 -3.11 3.21 12.90
CA CYS A 116 -3.26 3.29 11.44
C CYS A 116 -3.36 1.89 10.84
N ASN A 117 -4.28 1.73 9.86
CA ASN A 117 -4.39 0.48 9.13
C ASN A 117 -3.23 0.43 8.15
N ASP A 118 -2.27 -0.47 8.39
CA ASP A 118 -1.17 -0.65 7.45
C ASP A 118 -1.68 -1.38 6.20
N SER A 119 -1.40 -0.80 5.04
CA SER A 119 -1.65 -1.42 3.75
C SER A 119 -0.30 -1.77 3.15
N SER A 120 -0.04 -3.07 3.03
CA SER A 120 1.21 -3.59 2.47
C SER A 120 1.51 -3.13 1.03
N THR A 121 0.56 -2.47 0.37
CA THR A 121 0.72 -1.95 -0.99
C THR A 121 1.10 -0.48 -1.05
N GLN A 122 1.09 0.25 0.08
CA GLN A 122 1.38 1.69 0.14
C GLN A 122 2.43 2.01 1.22
N TRP A 123 3.62 2.38 0.78
CA TRP A 123 4.75 2.73 1.64
C TRP A 123 4.42 3.79 2.71
N ASN A 124 3.54 4.75 2.37
CA ASN A 124 3.08 5.79 3.29
C ASN A 124 2.47 5.22 4.56
N SER A 125 1.69 4.15 4.45
CA SER A 125 1.01 3.54 5.58
C SER A 125 1.97 2.79 6.51
N THR A 126 2.98 2.12 5.93
CA THR A 126 4.07 1.49 6.67
C THR A 126 4.96 2.53 7.34
N TYR A 127 5.28 3.64 6.68
CA TYR A 127 6.01 4.76 7.27
C TYR A 127 5.27 5.33 8.50
N GLU A 128 3.98 5.64 8.36
CA GLU A 128 3.17 6.14 9.49
C GLU A 128 3.05 5.10 10.61
N LEU A 129 2.95 3.80 10.30
CA LEU A 129 2.98 2.74 11.30
C LEU A 129 4.29 2.79 12.12
N LEU A 130 5.43 2.83 11.44
CA LEU A 130 6.74 2.81 12.08
C LEU A 130 7.01 4.08 12.89
N LYS A 131 6.67 5.24 12.34
CA LYS A 131 6.75 6.53 13.04
C LYS A 131 5.93 6.54 14.33
N ASN A 132 4.69 6.06 14.28
CA ASN A 132 3.85 5.96 15.47
C ASN A 132 4.36 4.90 16.45
N ALA A 133 4.94 3.79 15.95
CA ALA A 133 5.54 2.76 16.79
C ALA A 133 6.77 3.28 17.55
N GLU A 134 7.58 4.12 16.91
CA GLU A 134 8.71 4.81 17.54
C GLU A 134 8.25 5.76 18.65
N GLU A 135 7.27 6.64 18.37
CA GLU A 135 6.67 7.54 19.35
C GLU A 135 6.09 6.78 20.57
N LEU A 136 5.58 5.57 20.35
CA LEU A 136 4.93 4.74 21.36
C LEU A 136 5.82 3.60 21.88
N ALA A 137 7.12 3.60 21.59
CA ALA A 137 8.00 2.46 21.88
C ALA A 137 7.98 2.06 23.37
N LYS A 138 7.98 3.04 24.28
CA LYS A 138 7.89 2.80 25.74
C LYS A 138 6.56 2.15 26.14
N VAL A 139 5.47 2.53 25.48
CA VAL A 139 4.13 1.98 25.73
C VAL A 139 4.07 0.53 25.24
N PHE A 140 4.61 0.24 24.05
CA PHE A 140 4.72 -1.13 23.55
C PHE A 140 5.57 -2.02 24.47
N GLY A 141 6.68 -1.50 25.01
CA GLY A 141 7.52 -2.24 25.97
C GLY A 141 6.81 -2.51 27.30
N LYS A 142 5.96 -1.59 27.76
CA LYS A 142 5.15 -1.75 28.99
C LYS A 142 3.93 -2.64 28.79
N PHE A 143 3.42 -2.75 27.57
CA PHE A 143 2.24 -3.53 27.24
C PHE A 143 2.54 -5.03 27.38
N GLU A 144 2.51 -5.54 28.61
CA GLU A 144 2.61 -6.96 28.91
C GLU A 144 1.41 -7.70 28.32
N VAL A 145 1.62 -8.33 27.17
CA VAL A 145 0.75 -9.41 26.76
C VAL A 145 1.13 -10.59 27.65
N LYS A 146 0.31 -10.91 28.66
CA LYS A 146 0.28 -12.27 29.19
C LYS A 146 -0.18 -13.17 28.04
N VAL A 147 0.76 -13.57 27.18
CA VAL A 147 0.53 -14.60 26.18
C VAL A 147 0.20 -15.82 27.01
N ARG A 148 -1.10 -16.15 27.13
CA ARG A 148 -1.48 -17.51 27.48
C ARG A 148 -0.90 -18.38 26.38
N TYR A 149 0.31 -18.88 26.56
CA TYR A 149 0.75 -20.08 25.90
C TYR A 149 -0.32 -21.11 26.24
N ARG A 150 -1.22 -21.38 25.29
CA ARG A 150 -2.03 -22.58 25.33
C ARG A 150 -1.13 -23.61 24.64
N PRO A 151 -0.39 -24.46 25.38
CA PRO A 151 0.37 -25.51 24.72
C PRO A 151 -0.59 -26.29 23.84
N LEU A 152 -0.20 -26.46 22.58
CA LEU A 152 -0.84 -27.40 21.68
C LEU A 152 -0.67 -28.77 22.35
N ASN A 153 -1.71 -29.23 23.04
CA ASN A 153 -1.81 -30.61 23.47
C ASN A 153 -1.80 -31.47 22.21
N MET A 154 -0.62 -31.97 21.84
CA MET A 154 -0.49 -33.14 20.98
C MET A 154 -1.15 -34.29 21.72
N ARG A 155 -2.31 -34.72 21.23
CA ARG A 155 -2.80 -36.06 21.51
C ARG A 155 -2.13 -36.97 20.47
N TYR A 156 -1.36 -37.92 20.98
CA TYR A 156 -0.90 -39.11 20.26
C TYR A 156 -2.09 -39.92 19.75
#